data_AF-A0A967M0B6-F1
#
_entry.id   AF-A0A967M0B6-F1
#
_cell.length_a   1.000
_cell.length_b   1.000
_cell.length_c   1.000
_cell.angle_alpha   90.00
_cell.angle_beta   90.00
_cell.angle_gamma   90.00
#
_symmetry.space_group_name_H-M   'P 1'
#
loop_
_entity.id
_entity.type
_entity.pdbx_description
1 polymer ?
#
loop_
_entity_poly.entity_id
_entity_poly.type
_entity_poly.pdbx_seq_one_letter_code
_entity_poly.pdbx_strand_id
1 'polypeptide(L)'
;LDEFEHALRNNYEINGQTAHATLDKARRFRVILVSRFSCAETETMGMEKAESLDVALTMAYEKLPENPEVVVIPDGGTVLPVI
;
A
#
# COMPACT_ATOMS: atom_id res chain seq x y z
N LEU A 1 -4.46 -13.81 9.96
CA LEU A 1 -4.37 -12.47 10.59
C LEU A 1 -3.83 -12.64 12.00
N ASP A 2 -4.32 -13.67 12.67
CA ASP A 2 -4.04 -14.03 14.07
C ASP A 2 -2.55 -14.12 14.42
N GLU A 3 -1.69 -14.80 13.65
CA GLU A 3 -0.27 -14.93 14.03
C GLU A 3 0.52 -13.62 13.99
N PHE A 4 0.31 -12.78 12.97
CA PHE A 4 0.98 -11.49 12.83
C PHE A 4 0.47 -10.49 13.87
N GLU A 5 -0.84 -10.46 14.11
CA GLU A 5 -1.45 -9.65 15.15
C GLU A 5 -0.99 -10.09 16.56
N HIS A 6 -0.86 -11.39 16.79
CA HIS A 6 -0.37 -11.95 18.05
C HIS A 6 1.11 -11.63 18.28
N ALA A 7 1.94 -11.63 17.23
CA ALA A 7 3.33 -11.20 17.31
C ALA A 7 3.46 -9.70 17.65
N LEU A 8 2.66 -8.85 17.02
CA LEU A 8 2.63 -7.41 17.28
C LEU A 8 2.19 -7.07 18.71
N ARG A 9 1.15 -7.77 19.21
CA ARG A 9 0.66 -7.60 20.59
C ARG A 9 1.67 -8.10 21.63
N ASN A 10 2.40 -9.18 21.34
CA ASN A 10 3.40 -9.74 22.26
C ASN A 10 4.64 -8.85 22.40
N ASN A 11 5.05 -8.16 21.33
CA ASN A 11 6.33 -7.44 21.32
C ASN A 11 6.20 -5.92 21.57
N TYR A 12 4.97 -5.39 21.74
CA TYR A 12 4.71 -3.95 21.96
C TYR A 12 5.53 -3.05 21.00
N GLU A 13 5.62 -3.46 19.74
CA GLU A 13 6.45 -2.74 18.77
C GLU A 13 5.82 -1.39 18.43
N ILE A 14 6.60 -0.33 18.66
CA ILE A 14 6.27 1.03 18.19
C ILE A 14 6.08 0.95 16.67
N ASN A 15 4.89 1.35 16.19
CA ASN A 15 4.40 1.28 14.80
C ASN A 15 3.84 -0.07 14.31
N GLY A 16 3.65 -1.07 15.18
CA GLY A 16 3.05 -2.36 14.81
C GLY A 16 1.67 -2.24 14.16
N GLN A 17 0.85 -1.31 14.64
CA GLN A 17 -0.48 -1.03 14.07
C GLN A 17 -0.40 -0.49 12.64
N THR A 18 0.59 0.36 12.35
CA THR A 18 0.82 0.88 11.00
C THR A 18 1.26 -0.24 10.06
N ALA A 19 2.20 -1.07 10.49
CA ALA A 19 2.65 -2.22 9.71
C ALA A 19 1.48 -3.19 9.41
N HIS A 20 0.64 -3.48 10.40
CA HIS A 20 -0.56 -4.30 10.22
C HIS A 20 -1.55 -3.68 9.24
N ALA A 21 -1.89 -2.40 9.43
CA ALA A 21 -2.85 -1.72 8.57
C ALA A 21 -2.33 -1.59 7.12
N THR A 22 -1.02 -1.50 6.93
CA THR A 22 -0.37 -1.49 5.62
C THR A 22 -0.49 -2.86 4.94
N LEU A 23 -0.14 -3.93 5.66
CA LEU A 23 -0.20 -5.29 5.13
C LEU A 23 -1.63 -5.75 4.84
N ASP A 24 -2.61 -5.42 5.69
CA ASP A 24 -4.01 -5.76 5.45
C ASP A 24 -4.54 -5.09 4.18
N LYS A 25 -4.18 -3.82 3.93
CA LYS A 25 -4.54 -3.14 2.67
C LYS A 25 -3.89 -3.80 1.46
N ALA A 26 -2.59 -4.09 1.55
CA ALA A 26 -1.81 -4.70 0.48
C ALA A 26 -2.29 -6.13 0.11
N ARG A 27 -2.93 -6.83 1.05
CA ARG A 27 -3.57 -8.14 0.78
C ARG A 27 -4.91 -8.04 0.06
N ARG A 28 -5.63 -6.92 0.20
CA ARG A 28 -6.96 -6.73 -0.40
C ARG A 28 -6.90 -5.98 -1.73
N PHE A 29 -5.96 -5.05 -1.84
CA PHE A 29 -5.78 -4.20 -3.00
C PHE A 29 -4.36 -4.35 -3.52
N ARG A 30 -4.22 -4.25 -4.85
CA ARG A 30 -2.91 -4.11 -5.47
C ARG A 30 -2.37 -2.71 -5.17
N VAL A 31 -1.32 -2.63 -4.36
CA VAL A 31 -0.71 -1.36 -3.97
C VAL A 31 0.62 -1.20 -4.69
N ILE A 32 0.73 -0.15 -5.51
CA ILE A 32 1.98 0.25 -6.18
C ILE A 32 2.57 1.43 -5.43
N LEU A 33 3.80 1.30 -4.92
CA LEU A 33 4.46 2.28 -4.09
C LEU A 33 5.59 2.99 -4.85
N VAL A 34 5.45 4.32 -4.97
CA VAL A 34 6.51 5.22 -5.43
C VAL A 34 7.21 5.81 -4.22
N SER A 35 8.40 5.32 -3.91
CA SER A 35 9.20 5.81 -2.78
C SER A 35 10.70 5.56 -3.00
N ARG A 36 11.53 5.97 -2.04
CA ARG A 36 12.97 5.65 -2.02
C ARG A 36 13.28 4.27 -1.43
N PHE A 37 12.29 3.52 -0.97
CA PHE A 37 12.51 2.16 -0.50
C PHE A 37 12.99 1.25 -1.62
N SER A 38 13.78 0.27 -1.26
CA SER A 38 14.21 -0.80 -2.15
C SER A 38 13.03 -1.69 -2.56
N CYS A 39 13.24 -2.48 -3.62
CA CYS A 39 12.28 -3.51 -4.03
C CYS A 39 12.01 -4.49 -2.90
N ALA A 40 13.05 -4.97 -2.22
CA ALA A 40 12.95 -5.91 -1.10
C ALA A 40 12.12 -5.36 0.08
N GLU A 41 12.35 -4.09 0.47
CA GLU A 41 11.53 -3.44 1.52
C GLU A 41 10.07 -3.29 1.08
N THR A 42 9.83 -2.96 -0.18
CA THR A 42 8.46 -2.77 -0.70
C THR A 42 7.69 -4.10 -0.76
N GLU A 43 8.35 -5.17 -1.20
CA GLU A 43 7.79 -6.52 -1.29
C GLU A 43 7.47 -7.12 0.08
N THR A 44 8.32 -6.87 1.09
CA THR A 44 8.05 -7.33 2.47
C THR A 44 6.80 -6.68 3.09
N MET A 45 6.42 -5.49 2.60
CA MET A 45 5.15 -4.83 2.95
C MET A 45 3.95 -5.33 2.12
N GLY A 46 4.17 -6.25 1.17
CA GLY A 46 3.14 -6.79 0.27
C GLY A 46 2.80 -5.89 -0.91
N MET A 47 3.64 -4.91 -1.23
CA MET A 47 3.40 -3.92 -2.30
C MET A 47 4.32 -4.15 -3.49
N GLU A 48 4.00 -3.49 -4.61
CA GLU A 48 4.85 -3.44 -5.80
C GLU A 48 5.64 -2.14 -5.85
N LYS A 49 6.95 -2.21 -6.12
CA LYS A 49 7.80 -1.02 -6.26
C LYS A 49 7.66 -0.41 -7.65
N ALA A 50 7.51 0.91 -7.69
CA ALA A 50 7.66 1.72 -8.91
C ALA A 50 8.71 2.82 -8.70
N GLU A 51 9.52 3.10 -9.72
CA GLU A 51 10.59 4.11 -9.65
C GLU A 51 10.10 5.54 -9.89
N SER A 52 8.96 5.69 -10.54
CA SER A 52 8.32 6.98 -10.79
C SER A 52 6.81 6.85 -10.86
N LEU A 53 6.11 7.98 -10.86
CA LEU A 53 4.67 8.03 -11.04
C LEU A 53 4.26 7.51 -12.42
N ASP A 54 4.99 7.83 -13.49
CA ASP A 54 4.70 7.33 -14.84
C ASP A 54 4.79 5.81 -14.94
N VAL A 55 5.81 5.21 -14.29
CA VAL A 55 5.96 3.76 -14.20
C VAL A 55 4.81 3.15 -13.41
N ALA A 56 4.44 3.75 -12.27
CA ALA A 56 3.32 3.27 -11.46
C ALA A 56 1.98 3.31 -12.22
N LEU A 57 1.72 4.38 -12.98
CA LEU A 57 0.52 4.49 -13.80
C LEU A 57 0.52 3.44 -14.92
N THR A 58 1.64 3.24 -15.60
CA THR A 58 1.77 2.20 -16.63
C THR A 58 1.43 0.82 -16.05
N MET A 59 2.05 0.47 -14.92
CA MET A 59 1.77 -0.78 -14.20
C MET A 59 0.31 -0.92 -13.80
N ALA A 60 -0.34 0.18 -13.36
CA ALA A 60 -1.75 0.16 -12.99
C ALA A 60 -2.65 -0.10 -14.19
N TYR A 61 -2.48 0.66 -15.28
CA TYR A 61 -3.30 0.55 -16.49
C TYR A 61 -3.21 -0.81 -17.17
N GLU A 62 -2.09 -1.53 -17.07
CA GLU A 62 -1.94 -2.90 -17.59
C GLU A 62 -2.97 -3.91 -17.03
N LYS A 63 -3.53 -3.64 -15.85
CA LYS A 63 -4.48 -4.54 -15.16
C LYS A 63 -5.88 -3.95 -15.01
N LEU A 64 -6.11 -2.73 -15.51
CA LEU A 64 -7.38 -2.03 -15.45
C LEU A 64 -8.14 -2.15 -16.78
N PRO A 65 -9.47 -1.93 -16.80
CA PRO A 65 -10.22 -1.79 -18.04
C PRO A 65 -9.72 -0.57 -18.85
N GLU A 66 -10.05 -0.53 -20.14
CA GLU A 66 -9.57 0.49 -21.10
C GLU A 66 -9.86 1.94 -20.68
N ASN A 67 -10.97 2.18 -19.97
CA ASN A 67 -11.34 3.50 -19.44
C ASN A 67 -11.75 3.35 -17.96
N PRO A 68 -10.77 3.24 -17.03
CA PRO A 68 -11.08 3.09 -15.62
C PRO A 68 -11.55 4.42 -15.03
N GLU A 69 -12.44 4.36 -14.05
CA GLU A 69 -12.74 5.52 -13.21
C GLU A 69 -11.58 5.75 -12.24
N VAL A 70 -11.03 6.96 -12.23
CA VAL A 70 -9.85 7.31 -11.44
C VAL A 70 -10.17 8.47 -10.51
N VAL A 71 -9.92 8.26 -9.22
CA VAL A 71 -10.00 9.30 -8.19
C VAL A 71 -8.57 9.73 -7.83
N VAL A 72 -8.31 11.03 -7.88
CA VAL A 72 -7.04 11.62 -7.47
C VAL A 72 -7.23 12.31 -6.12
N ILE A 73 -6.45 11.91 -5.13
CA ILE A 73 -6.38 12.55 -3.82
C ILE A 73 -4.96 13.12 -3.67
N PRO A 74 -4.74 14.42 -3.97
CA PRO A 74 -3.40 15.01 -3.97
C PRO A 74 -2.73 14.98 -2.59
N ASP A 75 -3.54 15.13 -1.53
CA ASP A 75 -3.10 15.02 -0.14
C ASP A 75 -4.02 14.06 0.62
N GLY A 76 -3.61 12.80 0.71
CA GLY A 76 -4.36 11.75 1.42
C GLY A 76 -4.27 11.84 2.95
N GLY A 77 -3.38 12.67 3.49
CA GLY A 77 -3.19 12.81 4.94
C GLY A 77 -4.19 13.76 5.60
N THR A 78 -4.81 14.65 4.82
CA THR A 78 -5.72 15.69 5.31
C THR A 78 -7.19 15.43 4.95
N VAL A 79 -7.46 14.40 4.15
CA VAL A 79 -8.79 14.06 3.67
C VAL A 79 -9.36 12.90 4.47
N LEU A 80 -10.60 13.04 4.94
CA LEU A 80 -11.40 11.96 5.49
C LEU A 80 -12.49 11.58 4.48
N PRO A 81 -12.38 10.43 3.79
CA PRO A 81 -13.44 9.96 2.90
C PRO A 81 -14.72 9.67 3.69
N VAL A 82 -15.85 10.20 3.22
CA VAL A 82 -17.19 9.89 3.72
C VAL A 82 -17.86 8.87 2.78
N ILE A 83 -18.55 7.90 3.37
CA ILE A 83 -19.30 6.83 2.68
C ILE A 83 -20.78 7.18 2.73
#